data_AF-A0A0D7B3G2-F1
#
_entry.id   AF-A0A0D7B3G2-F1
#
_cell.length_a   1.000
_cell.length_b   1.000
_cell.length_c   1.000
_cell.angle_alpha   90.00
_cell.angle_beta   90.00
_cell.angle_gamma   90.00
#
_symmetry.space_group_name_H-M   'P 1'
#
loop_
_entity.id
_entity.type
_entity.pdbx_description
1 polymer ?
#
loop_
_entity_poly.entity_id
_entity_poly.type
_entity_poly.pdbx_seq_one_letter_code
_entity_poly.pdbx_strand_id
1 'polypeptide(L)'
;MGSASDDSGASEGSNEDEEEEIANLKPPKSAQTKKRKIRATAPDKFGLTLQSLLNTDAPSELPLSLRPSLARKRNDEKLEVKAKKALAAEKKEKEEKGRVSDIIGGWGAEGERALRKVAQRGVVKLFNVIQQSQTAAVTMEEEKRANRGSGKPSLNAPMLEGKKSKKKKDKDNIIGRGKETAVEKDDFFEMIRSGGIVSKA
;
A
#
# COMPACT_ATOMS: atom_id res chain seq x y z
N MET A 1 17.51 47.02 69.25
CA MET A 1 17.26 46.21 70.47
C MET A 1 15.94 45.50 70.21
N GLY A 2 15.76 44.19 70.19
CA GLY A 2 16.55 42.95 70.26
C GLY A 2 15.53 41.84 69.88
N SER A 3 15.73 40.54 69.87
CA SER A 3 16.82 39.59 70.02
C SER A 3 16.17 38.24 69.63
N ALA A 4 16.94 37.31 69.08
CA ALA A 4 16.49 36.03 68.53
C ALA A 4 15.89 35.04 69.56
N SER A 5 15.13 34.05 69.09
CA SER A 5 15.25 32.65 69.55
C SER A 5 14.60 31.67 68.57
N ASP A 6 15.43 30.75 68.11
CA ASP A 6 15.15 29.45 67.49
C ASP A 6 14.50 28.52 68.53
N ASP A 7 13.49 27.74 68.13
CA ASP A 7 13.08 26.53 68.87
C ASP A 7 12.75 25.43 67.85
N SER A 8 13.73 24.54 67.73
CA SER A 8 13.76 23.35 66.90
C SER A 8 13.21 22.17 67.71
N GLY A 9 11.89 21.97 67.63
CA GLY A 9 11.21 20.82 68.22
C GLY A 9 11.39 19.54 67.40
N ALA A 10 12.44 18.78 67.71
CA ALA A 10 12.59 17.39 67.31
C ALA A 10 11.60 16.50 68.10
N SER A 11 10.70 15.80 67.39
CA SER A 11 9.89 14.72 67.95
C SER A 11 10.31 13.40 67.32
N GLU A 12 11.00 12.61 68.13
CA GLU A 12 11.45 11.26 67.90
C GLU A 12 10.26 10.26 67.81
N GLY A 13 10.36 9.29 66.91
CA GLY A 13 9.99 7.89 67.20
C GLY A 13 8.53 7.44 67.01
N SER A 14 8.19 7.03 65.78
CA SER A 14 7.33 5.85 65.53
C SER A 14 7.53 5.39 64.07
N ASN A 15 8.66 4.72 63.81
CA ASN A 15 8.72 3.80 62.67
C ASN A 15 8.00 2.54 63.10
N GLU A 16 6.72 2.46 62.75
CA GLU A 16 5.95 1.23 62.83
C GLU A 16 6.57 0.23 61.85
N ASP A 17 6.99 -0.90 62.40
CA ASP A 17 7.73 -1.99 61.74
C ASP A 17 6.80 -2.77 60.79
N GLU A 18 6.33 -2.10 59.72
CA GLU A 18 5.45 -2.68 58.69
C GLU A 18 6.19 -3.70 57.77
N GLU A 19 7.50 -3.88 57.94
CA GLU A 19 8.30 -4.75 57.07
C GLU A 19 8.23 -6.24 57.45
N GLU A 20 7.89 -6.61 58.70
CA GLU A 20 7.80 -8.01 59.12
C GLU A 20 6.45 -8.69 58.77
N GLU A 21 5.36 -7.93 58.62
CA GLU A 21 4.03 -8.52 58.34
C GLU A 21 3.84 -8.86 56.84
N ILE A 22 4.57 -8.19 55.94
CA ILE A 22 4.49 -8.41 54.48
C ILE A 22 5.30 -9.66 54.06
N ALA A 23 6.29 -10.08 54.83
CA ALA A 23 7.15 -11.23 54.51
C ALA A 23 6.41 -12.59 54.57
N ASN A 24 5.31 -12.67 55.34
CA ASN A 24 4.55 -13.90 55.56
C ASN A 24 3.33 -14.07 54.64
N LEU A 25 2.99 -13.08 53.82
CA LEU A 25 1.92 -13.18 52.83
C LEU A 25 2.46 -13.69 51.47
N LYS A 26 3.00 -14.91 51.44
CA LYS A 26 3.28 -15.61 50.17
C LYS A 26 2.02 -16.35 49.70
N PRO A 27 1.38 -15.95 48.59
CA PRO A 27 0.19 -16.64 48.10
C PRO A 27 0.54 -18.09 47.68
N PRO A 28 -0.30 -19.10 48.01
CA PRO A 28 -0.08 -20.46 47.56
C PRO A 28 -0.25 -20.54 46.03
N LYS A 29 0.85 -20.75 45.32
CA LYS A 29 0.84 -20.86 43.86
C LYS A 29 0.10 -22.12 43.43
N SER A 30 -0.85 -21.97 42.52
CA SER A 30 -1.63 -23.09 42.00
C SER A 30 -0.72 -24.11 41.30
N ALA A 31 -0.89 -25.40 41.60
CA ALA A 31 -0.08 -26.47 41.04
C ALA A 31 -0.22 -26.63 39.51
N GLN A 32 -1.14 -25.89 38.87
CA GLN A 32 -1.33 -25.88 37.42
C GLN A 32 -0.46 -24.88 36.65
N THR A 33 0.33 -24.03 37.32
CA THR A 33 1.36 -23.15 36.69
C THR A 33 2.76 -23.79 36.63
N LYS A 34 2.86 -25.13 36.60
CA LYS A 34 4.14 -25.84 36.33
C LYS A 34 4.46 -26.04 34.84
N LYS A 35 3.61 -25.54 33.94
CA LYS A 35 3.86 -25.45 32.50
C LYS A 35 3.54 -23.98 32.13
N ARG A 36 4.46 -23.04 31.98
CA ARG A 36 5.78 -23.08 31.36
C ARG A 36 6.62 -21.95 31.99
N LYS A 37 7.42 -22.25 33.01
CA LYS A 37 8.75 -21.64 33.00
C LYS A 37 9.44 -22.36 31.86
N ILE A 38 9.58 -21.70 30.71
CA ILE A 38 10.67 -22.06 29.81
C ILE A 38 11.87 -22.09 30.75
N ARG A 39 12.41 -23.30 31.05
CA ARG A 39 13.75 -23.36 31.62
C ARG A 39 14.56 -22.66 30.55
N ALA A 40 14.86 -21.39 30.78
CA ALA A 40 15.91 -20.69 30.06
C ALA A 40 17.03 -21.72 30.01
N THR A 41 17.34 -22.16 28.78
CA THR A 41 18.33 -23.16 28.42
C THR A 41 19.16 -23.57 29.63
N ALA A 42 18.98 -24.81 30.13
CA ALA A 42 19.79 -25.31 31.24
C ALA A 42 21.26 -24.92 31.01
N PRO A 43 22.05 -24.59 32.04
CA PRO A 43 23.40 -24.05 31.86
C PRO A 43 24.22 -24.89 30.86
N ASP A 44 24.03 -26.20 30.84
CA ASP A 44 24.62 -27.12 29.87
C ASP A 44 24.15 -26.87 28.42
N LYS A 45 22.84 -26.71 28.19
CA LYS A 45 22.29 -26.36 26.87
C LYS A 45 22.73 -24.97 26.43
N PHE A 46 22.78 -24.01 27.35
CA PHE A 46 23.26 -22.65 27.09
C PHE A 46 24.75 -22.66 26.73
N GLY A 47 25.57 -23.39 27.50
CA GLY A 47 27.00 -23.57 27.27
C GLY A 47 27.29 -24.25 25.94
N LEU A 48 26.55 -25.32 25.60
CA LEU A 48 26.66 -25.99 24.31
C LEU A 48 26.25 -25.08 23.14
N THR A 49 25.20 -24.27 23.30
CA THR A 49 24.85 -23.28 22.28
C THR A 49 25.90 -22.20 22.13
N LEU A 50 26.45 -21.69 23.24
CA LEU A 50 27.53 -20.69 23.21
C LEU A 50 28.79 -21.26 22.58
N GLN A 51 29.19 -22.48 22.93
CA GLN A 51 30.34 -23.15 22.34
C GLN A 51 30.12 -23.43 20.85
N SER A 52 28.90 -23.81 20.45
CA SER A 52 28.52 -23.91 19.03
C SER A 52 28.62 -22.57 18.31
N LEU A 53 28.18 -21.46 18.93
CA LEU A 53 28.25 -20.11 18.36
C LEU A 53 29.68 -19.53 18.31
N LEU A 54 30.53 -19.92 19.26
CA LEU A 54 31.93 -19.52 19.29
C LEU A 54 32.77 -20.34 18.28
N ASN A 55 32.39 -21.59 18.06
CA ASN A 55 33.06 -22.49 17.11
C ASN A 55 32.51 -22.37 15.68
N THR A 56 31.38 -21.69 15.47
CA THR A 56 30.95 -21.35 14.11
C THR A 56 31.85 -20.25 13.58
N ASP A 57 32.64 -20.58 12.57
CA ASP A 57 33.29 -19.60 11.71
C ASP A 57 32.18 -18.83 10.98
N ALA A 58 31.74 -17.72 11.58
CA ALA A 58 30.65 -16.93 11.07
C ALA A 58 31.06 -16.40 9.69
N PRO A 59 30.38 -16.75 8.59
CA PRO A 59 30.71 -16.15 7.32
C PRO A 59 30.50 -14.64 7.47
N SER A 60 31.57 -13.87 7.22
CA SER A 60 31.54 -12.41 7.20
C SER A 60 30.52 -11.84 6.20
N GLU A 61 29.96 -12.72 5.37
CA GLU A 61 28.85 -12.56 4.43
C GLU A 61 27.48 -12.93 5.03
N LEU A 62 27.18 -12.50 6.26
CA LEU A 62 25.79 -12.45 6.73
C LEU A 62 24.94 -11.73 5.66
N PRO A 63 23.79 -12.28 5.23
CA PRO A 63 22.96 -11.67 4.21
C PRO A 63 22.63 -10.24 4.63
N LEU A 64 22.71 -9.31 3.68
CA LEU A 64 22.61 -7.87 3.91
C LEU A 64 21.39 -7.47 4.76
N SER A 65 20.31 -8.26 4.71
CA SER A 65 19.09 -8.12 5.53
C SER A 65 19.29 -8.30 7.04
N LEU A 66 20.29 -9.05 7.49
CA LEU A 66 20.58 -9.31 8.91
C LEU A 66 21.58 -8.33 9.53
N ARG A 67 22.16 -7.40 8.73
CA ARG A 67 23.11 -6.41 9.22
C ARG A 67 22.40 -5.31 10.04
N PRO A 68 22.65 -5.19 11.36
CA PRO A 68 21.98 -4.18 12.20
C PRO A 68 22.27 -2.74 11.78
N SER A 69 23.41 -2.49 11.12
CA SER A 69 23.79 -1.18 10.60
C SER A 69 22.82 -0.66 9.54
N LEU A 70 22.26 -1.54 8.69
CA LEU A 70 21.28 -1.14 7.67
C LEU A 70 19.91 -0.86 8.26
N ALA A 71 19.52 -1.57 9.32
CA ALA A 71 18.29 -1.26 10.05
C ALA A 71 18.39 0.13 10.70
N ARG A 72 19.55 0.49 11.26
CA ARG A 72 19.81 1.85 11.78
C ARG A 72 19.75 2.89 10.66
N LYS A 73 20.49 2.71 9.57
CA LYS A 73 20.45 3.62 8.41
C LYS A 73 19.04 3.85 7.88
N ARG A 74 18.21 2.81 7.75
CA ARG A 74 16.81 2.96 7.31
C ARG A 74 15.94 3.72 8.30
N ASN A 75 16.18 3.56 9.60
CA ASN A 75 15.50 4.35 10.61
C ASN A 75 15.96 5.80 10.58
N ASP A 76 17.26 6.04 10.42
CA ASP A 76 17.86 7.37 10.28
C ASP A 76 17.31 8.08 9.03
N GLU A 77 17.27 7.41 7.87
CA GLU A 77 16.65 7.90 6.64
C GLU A 77 15.17 8.28 6.84
N LYS A 78 14.40 7.45 7.57
CA LYS A 78 13.00 7.77 7.89
C LYS A 78 12.88 8.98 8.81
N LEU A 79 13.78 9.11 9.79
CA LEU A 79 13.81 10.26 10.69
C LEU A 79 14.22 11.53 9.96
N GLU A 80 15.19 11.45 9.04
CA GLU A 80 15.59 12.56 8.18
C GLU A 80 14.46 13.04 7.26
N VAL A 81 13.73 12.12 6.63
CA VAL A 81 12.57 12.49 5.78
C VAL A 81 11.49 13.17 6.61
N LYS A 82 11.20 12.66 7.82
CA LYS A 82 10.26 13.29 8.75
C LYS A 82 10.74 14.68 9.18
N ALA A 83 12.02 14.83 9.53
CA ALA A 83 12.60 16.11 9.91
C ALA A 83 12.54 17.13 8.76
N LYS A 84 12.90 16.73 7.54
CA LYS A 84 12.78 17.57 6.34
C LYS A 84 11.34 18.02 6.10
N LYS A 85 10.36 17.12 6.28
CA LYS A 85 8.94 17.44 6.15
C LYS A 85 8.48 18.42 7.24
N ALA A 86 8.92 18.24 8.48
CA ALA A 86 8.61 19.15 9.59
C ALA A 86 9.18 20.56 9.32
N LEU A 87 10.45 20.66 8.92
CA LEU A 87 11.07 21.95 8.56
C LEU A 87 10.37 22.63 7.37
N ALA A 88 9.93 21.87 6.37
CA ALA A 88 9.15 22.42 5.26
C ALA A 88 7.77 22.91 5.70
N ALA A 89 7.11 22.20 6.62
CA ALA A 89 5.83 22.61 7.20
C ALA A 89 5.97 23.89 8.03
N GLU A 90 6.99 23.98 8.90
CA GLU A 90 7.25 25.19 9.68
C GLU A 90 7.57 26.41 8.80
N LYS A 91 8.34 26.22 7.72
CA LYS A 91 8.60 27.28 6.73
C LYS A 91 7.30 27.75 6.08
N LYS A 92 6.45 26.81 5.65
CA LYS A 92 5.16 27.13 5.06
C LYS A 92 4.24 27.84 6.05
N GLU A 93 4.20 27.41 7.31
CA GLU A 93 3.40 28.04 8.36
C GLU A 93 3.85 29.48 8.62
N LYS A 94 5.18 29.74 8.65
CA LYS A 94 5.74 31.09 8.74
C LYS A 94 5.32 31.97 7.56
N GLU A 95 5.30 31.42 6.35
CA GLU A 95 4.83 32.12 5.15
C GLU A 95 3.30 32.31 5.13
N GLU A 96 2.55 31.43 5.76
CA GLU A 96 1.09 31.46 5.83
C GLU A 96 0.55 32.38 6.93
N LYS A 97 1.29 32.58 8.02
CA LYS A 97 0.93 33.46 9.14
C LYS A 97 0.59 34.91 8.73
N GLY A 98 1.13 35.38 7.60
CA GLY A 98 0.81 36.69 7.02
C GLY A 98 -0.04 36.65 5.74
N ARG A 99 -0.42 35.46 5.26
CA ARG A 99 -1.21 35.29 4.04
C ARG A 99 -2.70 35.38 4.39
N VAL A 100 -3.34 36.48 4.00
CA VAL A 100 -4.80 36.58 4.03
C VAL A 100 -5.34 35.73 2.87
N SER A 101 -5.82 34.52 3.17
CA SER A 101 -6.47 33.62 2.20
C SER A 101 -7.85 34.12 1.77
N ASP A 102 -8.49 34.88 2.66
CA ASP A 102 -9.91 35.22 2.56
C ASP A 102 -10.09 36.67 2.09
N ILE A 103 -9.42 37.01 0.99
CA ILE A 103 -9.73 38.24 0.24
C ILE A 103 -10.92 37.91 -0.65
N ILE A 104 -12.12 37.87 -0.06
CA ILE A 104 -13.42 37.59 -0.70
C ILE A 104 -13.50 36.15 -1.26
N GLY A 105 -14.18 35.28 -0.51
CA GLY A 105 -14.41 33.88 -0.86
C GLY A 105 -14.95 33.73 -2.28
N GLY A 106 -14.11 33.21 -3.19
CA GLY A 106 -14.48 32.94 -4.58
C GLY A 106 -13.64 33.64 -5.65
N TRP A 107 -12.74 34.57 -5.30
CA TRP A 107 -11.85 35.24 -6.27
C TRP A 107 -10.49 34.57 -6.49
N GLY A 108 -10.21 33.47 -5.77
CA GLY A 108 -9.04 32.64 -6.04
C GLY A 108 -9.24 31.83 -7.33
N ALA A 109 -8.26 31.86 -8.24
CA ALA A 109 -8.17 30.96 -9.39
C ALA A 109 -8.19 29.46 -9.01
N GLU A 110 -8.25 29.13 -7.72
CA GLU A 110 -8.28 27.80 -7.14
C GLU A 110 -9.56 27.04 -7.50
N GLY A 111 -10.73 27.68 -7.48
CA GLY A 111 -12.00 27.06 -7.88
C GLY A 111 -12.00 26.69 -9.37
N GLU A 112 -11.56 27.61 -10.24
CA GLU A 112 -11.42 27.36 -11.67
C GLU A 112 -10.35 26.28 -11.95
N ARG A 113 -9.20 26.34 -11.29
CA ARG A 113 -8.14 25.32 -11.41
C ARG A 113 -8.63 23.96 -10.92
N ALA A 114 -9.44 23.89 -9.88
CA ALA A 114 -10.03 22.64 -9.41
C ALA A 114 -10.95 22.03 -10.46
N LEU A 115 -11.87 22.83 -11.02
CA LEU A 115 -12.77 22.40 -12.10
C LEU A 115 -11.99 22.00 -13.35
N ARG A 116 -10.96 22.76 -13.73
CA ARG A 116 -10.05 22.43 -14.84
C ARG A 116 -9.38 21.08 -14.62
N LYS A 117 -8.90 20.79 -13.41
CA LYS A 117 -8.28 19.49 -13.07
C LYS A 117 -9.29 18.35 -13.07
N VAL A 118 -10.53 18.59 -12.63
CA VAL A 118 -11.60 17.58 -12.72
C VAL A 118 -11.91 17.25 -14.19
N ALA A 119 -12.04 18.26 -15.05
CA ALA A 119 -12.22 18.07 -16.49
C ALA A 119 -11.03 17.34 -17.13
N GLN A 120 -9.79 17.76 -16.83
CA GLN A 120 -8.57 17.11 -17.31
C GLN A 120 -8.50 15.64 -16.88
N ARG A 121 -8.81 15.33 -15.61
CA ARG A 121 -8.88 13.95 -15.12
C ARG A 121 -9.91 13.11 -15.88
N GLY A 122 -11.07 13.69 -16.20
CA GLY A 122 -12.08 13.06 -17.05
C GLY A 122 -11.54 12.73 -18.44
N VAL A 123 -10.92 13.71 -19.11
CA VAL A 123 -10.30 13.54 -20.44
C VAL A 123 -9.21 12.47 -20.43
N VAL A 124 -8.31 12.49 -19.44
CA VAL A 124 -7.22 11.50 -19.31
C VAL A 124 -7.77 10.10 -19.07
N LYS A 125 -8.80 9.95 -18.22
CA LYS A 125 -9.44 8.66 -17.96
C LYS A 125 -10.04 8.07 -19.24
N LEU A 126 -10.77 8.89 -20.00
CA LEU A 126 -11.36 8.45 -21.27
C LEU A 126 -10.29 8.13 -22.33
N PHE A 127 -9.26 8.97 -22.45
CA PHE A 127 -8.15 8.74 -23.39
C PHE A 127 -7.44 7.43 -23.10
N ASN A 128 -7.10 7.15 -21.83
CA ASN A 128 -6.43 5.91 -21.45
C ASN A 128 -7.30 4.69 -21.75
N VAL A 129 -8.60 4.76 -21.50
CA VAL A 129 -9.52 3.66 -21.78
C VAL A 129 -9.68 3.44 -23.29
N ILE A 130 -9.79 4.49 -24.10
CA ILE A 130 -9.84 4.39 -25.57
C ILE A 130 -8.54 3.80 -26.11
N GLN A 131 -7.39 4.27 -25.60
CA GLN A 131 -6.09 3.75 -26.01
C GLN A 131 -5.97 2.26 -25.68
N GLN A 132 -6.37 1.86 -24.47
CA GLN A 132 -6.38 0.47 -24.03
C GLN A 132 -7.32 -0.40 -24.85
N SER A 133 -8.55 0.07 -25.14
CA SER A 133 -9.52 -0.68 -25.94
C SER A 133 -9.05 -0.86 -27.39
N GLN A 134 -8.41 0.16 -27.96
CA GLN A 134 -7.82 0.05 -29.30
C GLN A 134 -6.64 -0.93 -29.31
N THR A 135 -5.73 -0.85 -28.33
CA THR A 135 -4.63 -1.82 -28.23
C THR A 135 -5.15 -3.23 -27.98
N ALA A 136 -6.16 -3.40 -27.13
CA ALA A 136 -6.76 -4.70 -26.85
C ALA A 136 -7.48 -5.26 -28.08
N ALA A 137 -8.19 -4.45 -28.85
CA ALA A 137 -8.82 -4.90 -30.09
C ALA A 137 -7.77 -5.40 -31.10
N VAL A 138 -6.64 -4.69 -31.25
CA VAL A 138 -5.53 -5.10 -32.12
C VAL A 138 -4.89 -6.40 -31.62
N THR A 139 -4.56 -6.52 -30.32
CA THR A 139 -3.98 -7.74 -29.76
C THR A 139 -4.94 -8.92 -29.85
N MET A 140 -6.24 -8.71 -29.60
CA MET A 140 -7.26 -9.77 -29.74
C MET A 140 -7.42 -10.20 -31.20
N GLU A 141 -7.27 -9.30 -32.18
CA GLU A 141 -7.22 -9.68 -33.59
C GLU A 141 -5.95 -10.47 -33.93
N GLU A 142 -4.80 -10.06 -33.40
CA GLU A 142 -3.52 -10.77 -33.58
C GLU A 142 -3.56 -12.15 -32.92
N GLU A 143 -4.11 -12.29 -31.72
CA GLU A 143 -4.34 -13.56 -31.05
C GLU A 143 -5.34 -14.42 -31.82
N LYS A 144 -6.43 -13.85 -32.36
CA LYS A 144 -7.33 -14.58 -33.27
C LYS A 144 -6.63 -15.02 -34.56
N ARG A 145 -5.66 -14.24 -35.06
CA ARG A 145 -4.84 -14.60 -36.23
C ARG A 145 -3.76 -15.63 -35.89
N ALA A 146 -3.21 -15.62 -34.67
CA ALA A 146 -2.25 -16.61 -34.19
C ALA A 146 -2.93 -17.94 -33.82
N ASN A 147 -4.12 -17.87 -33.21
CA ASN A 147 -4.97 -19.02 -32.89
C ASN A 147 -5.63 -19.63 -34.13
N ARG A 148 -5.75 -18.86 -35.23
CA ARG A 148 -5.85 -19.43 -36.58
C ARG A 148 -4.49 -20.05 -36.92
N GLY A 149 -4.20 -21.22 -36.32
CA GLY A 149 -3.00 -21.99 -36.58
C GLY A 149 -2.77 -22.19 -38.09
N SER A 150 -1.55 -22.60 -38.46
CA SER A 150 -1.01 -22.68 -39.84
C SER A 150 -1.74 -23.61 -40.83
N GLY A 151 -3.06 -23.72 -40.76
CA GLY A 151 -3.91 -24.21 -41.83
C GLY A 151 -3.86 -23.21 -42.98
N LYS A 152 -3.31 -23.69 -44.09
CA LYS A 152 -3.21 -23.09 -45.44
C LYS A 152 -4.05 -21.80 -45.60
N PRO A 153 -3.45 -20.64 -45.96
CA PRO A 153 -4.21 -19.45 -46.27
C PRO A 153 -5.19 -19.79 -47.39
N SER A 154 -6.49 -19.89 -47.08
CA SER A 154 -7.48 -20.04 -48.14
C SER A 154 -7.53 -18.71 -48.87
N LEU A 155 -6.97 -18.67 -50.08
CA LEU A 155 -7.26 -17.61 -51.02
C LEU A 155 -8.78 -17.45 -51.10
N ASN A 156 -9.24 -16.20 -51.24
CA ASN A 156 -10.66 -15.94 -51.50
C ASN A 156 -11.07 -16.82 -52.69
N ALA A 157 -12.06 -17.69 -52.47
CA ALA A 157 -12.50 -18.62 -53.49
C ALA A 157 -12.86 -17.81 -54.76
N PRO A 158 -12.30 -18.14 -55.94
CA PRO A 158 -12.67 -17.45 -57.16
C PRO A 158 -14.17 -17.65 -57.37
N MET A 159 -14.89 -16.56 -57.65
CA MET A 159 -16.30 -16.58 -57.99
C MET A 159 -16.49 -17.42 -59.25
N LEU A 160 -16.76 -18.72 -59.07
CA LEU A 160 -17.29 -19.57 -60.12
C LEU A 160 -18.77 -19.23 -60.27
N GLU A 161 -19.02 -18.41 -61.29
CA GLU A 161 -20.35 -18.08 -61.79
C GLU A 161 -21.11 -19.39 -62.10
N GLY A 162 -22.17 -19.66 -61.34
CA GLY A 162 -23.25 -20.56 -61.73
C GLY A 162 -23.42 -21.84 -60.93
N LYS A 163 -24.38 -21.84 -60.00
CA LYS A 163 -25.60 -22.67 -60.07
C LYS A 163 -26.53 -22.37 -58.89
N LYS A 164 -27.79 -22.09 -59.24
CA LYS A 164 -28.90 -21.79 -58.33
C LYS A 164 -29.25 -23.04 -57.50
N SER A 165 -29.26 -22.90 -56.17
CA SER A 165 -30.06 -23.75 -55.28
C SER A 165 -30.86 -22.88 -54.29
N LYS A 166 -32.10 -23.30 -54.06
CA LYS A 166 -33.20 -22.51 -53.51
C LYS A 166 -33.24 -22.53 -51.97
N LYS A 167 -33.45 -21.33 -51.40
CA LYS A 167 -34.49 -20.96 -50.41
C LYS A 167 -34.38 -21.48 -48.95
N LYS A 168 -34.05 -20.58 -48.03
CA LYS A 168 -34.92 -20.23 -46.87
C LYS A 168 -34.62 -18.82 -46.34
N LYS A 169 -35.64 -18.24 -45.73
CA LYS A 169 -35.79 -16.84 -45.30
C LYS A 169 -34.84 -16.49 -44.15
N ASP A 170 -34.13 -15.37 -44.28
CA ASP A 170 -34.21 -14.24 -43.34
C ASP A 170 -33.75 -13.00 -44.10
N LYS A 171 -34.61 -11.98 -44.15
CA LYS A 171 -34.27 -10.68 -44.73
C LYS A 171 -33.72 -9.81 -43.60
N ASP A 172 -32.51 -10.13 -43.17
CA ASP A 172 -31.74 -9.17 -42.41
C ASP A 172 -31.20 -8.13 -43.40
N ASN A 173 -31.43 -6.86 -43.11
CA ASN A 173 -30.88 -5.75 -43.87
C ASN A 173 -29.35 -5.78 -43.78
N ILE A 174 -28.70 -6.47 -44.72
CA ILE A 174 -27.23 -6.53 -44.86
C ILE A 174 -26.59 -5.13 -44.96
N ILE A 175 -27.34 -4.11 -45.41
CA ILE A 175 -26.89 -2.72 -45.54
C ILE A 175 -26.94 -1.94 -44.21
N GLY A 176 -27.68 -2.41 -43.21
CA GLY A 176 -27.75 -1.80 -41.88
C GLY A 176 -26.69 -2.31 -40.90
N ARG A 177 -26.05 -3.45 -41.23
CA ARG A 177 -24.96 -4.02 -40.44
C ARG A 177 -23.64 -3.40 -40.92
N GLY A 178 -23.49 -2.11 -40.68
CA GLY A 178 -22.19 -1.45 -40.77
C GLY A 178 -21.23 -2.21 -39.89
N LYS A 179 -20.37 -3.03 -40.52
CA LYS A 179 -19.16 -3.68 -40.00
C LYS A 179 -19.11 -3.60 -38.47
N GLU A 180 -19.69 -4.59 -37.78
CA GLU A 180 -19.71 -4.66 -36.31
C GLU A 180 -18.32 -4.31 -35.80
N THR A 181 -18.20 -3.07 -35.33
CA THR A 181 -16.94 -2.52 -34.85
C THR A 181 -16.59 -3.34 -33.63
N ALA A 182 -15.37 -3.89 -33.60
CA ALA A 182 -14.94 -5.08 -32.87
C ALA A 182 -14.98 -5.03 -31.32
N VAL A 183 -15.81 -4.17 -30.72
CA VAL A 183 -16.28 -4.21 -29.33
C VAL A 183 -17.69 -3.59 -29.36
N GLU A 184 -18.70 -4.26 -28.81
CA GLU A 184 -20.04 -3.67 -28.67
C GLU A 184 -19.88 -2.33 -27.95
N LYS A 185 -20.24 -1.23 -28.62
CA LYS A 185 -19.98 0.13 -28.10
C LYS A 185 -20.59 0.29 -26.71
N ASP A 186 -21.69 -0.40 -26.47
CA ASP A 186 -22.42 -0.43 -25.20
C ASP A 186 -21.61 -1.15 -24.10
N ASP A 187 -21.01 -2.31 -24.38
CA ASP A 187 -20.07 -2.99 -23.46
C ASP A 187 -18.89 -2.10 -23.11
N PHE A 188 -18.35 -1.38 -24.10
CA PHE A 188 -17.26 -0.42 -23.88
C PHE A 188 -17.68 0.71 -22.93
N PHE A 189 -18.88 1.27 -23.10
CA PHE A 189 -19.42 2.30 -22.20
C PHE A 189 -19.79 1.76 -20.80
N GLU A 190 -20.24 0.51 -20.70
CA GLU A 190 -20.46 -0.15 -19.41
C GLU A 190 -19.14 -0.42 -18.68
N MET A 191 -18.09 -0.79 -19.39
CA MET A 191 -16.75 -0.97 -18.83
C MET A 191 -16.16 0.38 -18.32
N ILE A 192 -16.43 1.49 -19.01
CA ILE A 192 -16.08 2.85 -18.55
C ILE A 192 -16.86 3.24 -17.30
N ARG A 193 -18.18 2.99 -17.27
CA ARG A 193 -19.07 3.36 -16.16
C ARG A 193 -18.83 2.54 -14.90
N SER A 194 -18.56 1.25 -15.04
CA SER A 194 -18.24 0.34 -13.92
C SER A 194 -16.82 0.53 -13.38
N GLY A 195 -15.97 1.31 -14.06
CA GLY A 195 -14.58 1.54 -13.64
C GLY A 195 -13.66 0.33 -13.84
N GLY A 196 -14.07 -0.63 -14.67
CA GLY A 196 -13.47 -1.96 -14.81
C GLY A 196 -12.10 -2.05 -15.48
N ILE A 197 -11.48 -0.94 -15.89
CA ILE A 197 -10.10 -0.93 -16.43
C ILE A 197 -9.24 0.10 -15.72
N VAL A 198 -8.99 -0.09 -14.42
CA VAL A 198 -7.89 0.58 -13.73
C VAL A 198 -7.17 -0.43 -12.84
N SER A 199 -6.34 -1.27 -13.45
CA SER A 199 -5.23 -1.90 -12.74
C SER A 199 -4.03 -2.02 -13.67
N LYS A 200 -3.19 -0.99 -13.64
CA LYS A 200 -1.77 -1.17 -13.91
C LYS A 200 -1.01 -0.48 -12.78
N ALA A 201 -0.54 -1.33 -11.86
CA ALA A 201 0.46 -0.97 -10.87
C ALA A 201 1.75 -0.53 -11.56
#